data_AF-A0A974GWY9-F1
#
_entry.id   AF-A0A974GWY9-F1
#
_cell.length_a   1.000
_cell.length_b   1.000
_cell.length_c   1.000
_cell.angle_alpha   90.00
_cell.angle_beta   90.00
_cell.angle_gamma   90.00
#
_symmetry.space_group_name_H-M   'P 1'
#
loop_
_entity.id
_entity.type
_entity.pdbx_description
1 polymer ?
#
loop_
_entity_poly.entity_id
_entity_poly.type
_entity_poly.pdbx_seq_one_letter_code
_entity_poly.pdbx_strand_id
1 'polypeptide(L)' 'MLKSIIALVVTLFAGWVGISIGHELLGGFPEFGAVISVAVMGTFIIYFNDKKKH' A
#
# COMPACT_ATOMS: atom_id res chain seq x y z
N MET A 1 10.38 10.38 -10.91
CA MET A 1 9.02 10.97 -10.94
C MET A 1 7.94 9.93 -11.19
N LEU A 2 7.84 9.33 -12.39
CA LEU A 2 6.74 8.40 -12.71
C LEU A 2 6.62 7.20 -11.75
N LYS A 3 7.74 6.55 -11.40
CA LYS A 3 7.78 5.46 -10.41
C LYS A 3 7.14 5.83 -9.07
N SER A 4 7.45 7.03 -8.56
CA SER A 4 6.94 7.54 -7.28
C SER A 4 5.45 7.90 -7.37
N ILE A 5 5.00 8.42 -8.51
CA ILE A 5 3.58 8.73 -8.76
C ILE A 5 2.77 7.42 -8.82
N ILE A 6 3.29 6.39 -9.47
CA ILE A 6 2.64 5.06 -9.51
C ILE A 6 2.55 4.49 -8.10
N ALA A 7 3.63 4.55 -7.31
CA ALA A 7 3.60 4.07 -5.93
C ALA A 7 2.58 4.81 -5.07
N LEU A 8 2.48 6.14 -5.21
CA LEU A 8 1.47 6.95 -4.53
C LEU A 8 0.06 6.47 -4.87
N VAL A 9 -0.25 6.36 -6.17
CA VAL A 9 -1.59 5.95 -6.63
C VAL A 9 -1.93 4.54 -6.15
N VAL A 10 -1.03 3.58 -6.31
CA VAL A 10 -1.25 2.19 -5.86
C VAL A 10 -1.44 2.13 -4.34
N THR A 11 -0.67 2.90 -3.57
CA THR A 11 -0.81 2.94 -2.11
C THR A 11 -2.17 3.51 -1.70
N LEU A 12 -2.65 4.56 -2.36
CA LEU A 12 -3.97 5.14 -2.09
C LEU A 12 -5.10 4.15 -2.41
N PHE A 13 -5.03 3.43 -3.54
CA PHE A 13 -6.02 2.41 -3.88
C PHE A 13 -5.99 1.23 -2.92
N ALA A 14 -4.80 0.73 -2.56
CA ALA A 14 -4.65 -0.35 -1.60
C ALA A 14 -5.18 0.04 -0.20
N GLY A 15 -4.94 1.29 0.22
CA GLY A 15 -5.50 1.84 1.45
C GLY A 15 -7.02 1.90 1.42
N TRP A 16 -7.62 2.42 0.34
CA TRP A 16 -9.07 2.46 0.17
C TRP A 16 -9.68 1.06 0.26
N VAL A 17 -9.15 0.11 -0.51
CA VAL A 17 -9.64 -1.28 -0.52
C VAL A 17 -9.47 -1.92 0.86
N GLY A 18 -8.34 -1.65 1.54
CA GLY A 18 -8.11 -2.12 2.90
C GLY A 18 -9.09 -1.55 3.92
N ILE A 19 -9.55 -0.30 3.77
CA ILE A 19 -10.62 0.26 4.64
C ILE A 19 -11.92 -0.51 4.42
N SER A 20 -12.33 -0.74 3.16
CA SER A 20 -13.56 -1.49 2.84
C SER A 20 -13.50 -2.91 3.38
N ILE A 21 -12.38 -3.62 3.18
CA ILE A 21 -12.16 -4.97 3.72
C ILE A 21 -12.18 -4.95 5.25
N GLY A 22 -11.49 -3.99 5.88
CA GLY A 22 -11.45 -3.88 7.33
C GLY A 22 -12.82 -3.61 7.95
N HIS A 23 -13.61 -2.77 7.31
CA HIS A 23 -14.94 -2.43 7.78
C HIS A 23 -15.94 -3.58 7.60
N GLU A 24 -15.98 -4.22 6.42
CA GLU A 24 -16.97 -5.26 6.09
C GLU A 24 -16.57 -6.68 6.52
N LEU A 25 -15.28 -7.04 6.43
CA LEU A 25 -14.80 -8.42 6.64
C LEU A 25 -14.09 -8.62 7.97
N LEU A 26 -13.54 -7.55 8.58
CA LEU A 26 -12.82 -7.62 9.87
C LEU A 26 -13.62 -7.06 11.05
N GLY A 27 -14.95 -6.98 10.92
CA GLY A 27 -15.85 -6.63 12.02
C GLY A 27 -15.78 -5.16 12.44
N GLY A 28 -15.61 -4.24 11.47
CA GLY A 28 -15.55 -2.81 11.75
C GLY A 28 -14.15 -2.31 12.13
N PHE A 29 -13.10 -2.84 11.50
CA PHE A 29 -11.71 -2.43 11.70
C PHE A 29 -11.19 -1.57 10.52
N PRO A 30 -11.61 -0.30 10.39
CA PRO A 30 -11.22 0.56 9.27
C PRO A 30 -9.72 0.89 9.25
N GLU A 31 -9.03 0.81 10.40
CA GLU A 31 -7.58 1.02 10.48
C GLU A 31 -6.77 -0.03 9.70
N PHE A 32 -7.39 -1.15 9.29
CA PHE A 32 -6.75 -2.13 8.41
C PHE A 32 -6.22 -1.52 7.11
N GLY A 33 -6.91 -0.52 6.56
CA GLY A 33 -6.43 0.19 5.37
C GLY A 33 -5.12 0.92 5.56
N ALA A 34 -4.85 1.43 6.77
CA ALA A 34 -3.56 2.04 7.09
C ALA A 34 -2.45 0.98 7.16
N VAL A 35 -2.73 -0.19 7.76
CA VAL A 35 -1.78 -1.32 7.80
C VAL A 35 -1.39 -1.77 6.40
N ILE A 36 -2.37 -1.94 5.51
CA ILE A 36 -2.12 -2.30 4.11
C ILE A 36 -1.32 -1.22 3.38
N SER A 37 -1.66 0.06 3.57
CA SER A 37 -0.93 1.18 2.95
C SER A 37 0.55 1.20 3.37
N VAL A 38 0.83 0.98 4.67
CA VAL A 38 2.21 0.91 5.19
C VAL A 38 2.97 -0.28 4.60
N ALA A 39 2.34 -1.45 4.52
CA ALA A 39 2.94 -2.65 3.92
C ALA A 39 3.26 -2.46 2.43
N VAL A 40 2.35 -1.84 1.67
CA VAL A 40 2.53 -1.52 0.25
C VAL A 40 3.66 -0.49 0.07
N MET A 41 3.70 0.57 0.88
CA MET A 41 4.79 1.55 0.86
C MET A 41 6.14 0.90 1.16
N GLY A 42 6.21 0.02 2.17
CA GLY A 42 7.41 -0.75 2.50
C GLY A 42 7.89 -1.63 1.33
N THR A 43 6.95 -2.28 0.64
CA THR A 43 7.23 -3.06 -0.57
C THR A 43 7.78 -2.19 -1.69
N PHE A 44 7.22 -0.99 -1.90
CA PHE A 44 7.72 -0.05 -2.90
C PHE A 44 9.11 0.48 -2.55
N ILE A 45 9.41 0.73 -1.27
CA ILE A 45 10.74 1.14 -0.83
C ILE A 45 11.75 0.05 -1.16
N ILE A 46 11.45 -1.22 -0.86
CA ILE A 46 12.31 -2.35 -1.23
C ILE A 46 12.45 -2.45 -2.75
N TYR A 47 11.35 -2.39 -3.50
CA TYR A 47 11.35 -2.48 -4.95
C TYR A 47 12.16 -1.35 -5.64
N PHE A 48 12.12 -0.13 -5.11
CA PHE A 48 12.90 0.98 -5.65
C PHE A 48 14.34 1.01 -5.16
N ASN A 49 14.61 0.50 -3.96
CA ASN A 49 15.95 0.41 -3.39
C ASN A 49 16.69 -0.87 -3.79
N ASP A 50 15.97 -1.88 -4.32
CA ASP A 50 16.56 -3.05 -4.97
C ASP A 50 17.31 -2.57 -6.21
N LYS A 51 18.59 -2.26 -5.99
CA LYS A 51 19.53 -2.05 -7.07
C LYS A 51 19.71 -3.40 -7.71
N LYS A 52 19.00 -3.67 -8.81
CA LYS A 52 19.34 -4.74 -9.73
C LYS A 52 20.86 -4.68 -9.94
N LYS A 53 21.59 -5.59 -9.30
CA LYS A 53 22.97 -5.92 -9.65
C LYS A 53 22.86 -6.63 -10.99
N HIS A 54 22.88 -5.84 -12.06
CA HIS A 54 23.15 -6.31 -13.41
C HIS A 54 24.36 -5.55 -13.92
#